data_AF-A0A6A2ZRN3-F1
#
_entry.id   AF-A0A6A2ZRN3-F1
#
_cell.length_a   1.000
_cell.length_b   1.000
_cell.length_c   1.000
_cell.angle_alpha   90.00
_cell.angle_beta   90.00
_cell.angle_gamma   90.00
#
_symmetry.space_group_name_H-M   'P 1'
#
loop_
_entity.id
_entity.type
_entity.pdbx_description
1 polymer ?
#
loop_
_entity_poly.entity_id
_entity_poly.type
_entity_poly.pdbx_seq_one_letter_code
_entity_poly.pdbx_strand_id
1 'polypeptide(L)'
;MFSEIQKVTDKAMVFLQQKAHSALYIPKQKLYMAMSNTNSPKVQLLYDLCKSTFTPSGLSSAPSQPVHKLCSLLDTIVPADVGLKEESPNDDRGHGIFGLNRVARWAQPITYVDIHECDSFTMCIFCFPTSAVIPLHDHPGMTVFSKVLYGSMFVKAYDWVEPACIKESQEPGCPQVRLARLVADKVLTAPCGTSVLYPKSGGNLHCFTAVTPCAVLDVLAPPYREDLGRKCTYYVPYSTFGNGAQISNGKEEYAWLSEIETPDDLYMRSGVYVGPSIRV
;
A
#
# COMPACT_ATOMS: atom_id res chain seq x y z
N MET A 1 22.37 -61.06 -23.35
CA MET A 1 21.77 -60.61 -22.07
C MET A 1 20.96 -59.37 -22.40
N PHE A 2 19.63 -59.55 -22.48
CA PHE A 2 18.56 -58.55 -22.71
C PHE A 2 18.69 -57.64 -23.95
N SER A 3 18.17 -58.06 -25.10
CA SER A 3 16.75 -58.02 -25.55
C SER A 3 16.38 -56.68 -26.18
N GLU A 4 16.49 -56.59 -27.51
CA GLU A 4 15.35 -56.70 -28.45
C GLU A 4 14.65 -55.35 -28.66
N ILE A 5 14.96 -54.66 -29.77
CA ILE A 5 14.13 -54.69 -30.99
C ILE A 5 12.80 -53.95 -30.71
N GLN A 6 12.67 -52.69 -31.10
CA GLN A 6 12.40 -52.31 -32.51
C GLN A 6 11.38 -53.24 -33.19
N LYS A 7 10.32 -53.63 -32.49
CA LYS A 7 9.03 -54.07 -33.04
C LYS A 7 8.03 -53.61 -31.99
N VAL A 8 7.16 -52.64 -32.28
CA VAL A 8 5.86 -52.94 -32.86
C VAL A 8 5.43 -51.75 -33.73
N THR A 9 5.49 -51.99 -35.05
CA THR A 9 4.54 -51.55 -36.09
C THR A 9 4.18 -50.05 -36.15
N ASP A 10 4.54 -49.32 -37.19
CA ASP A 10 4.01 -49.50 -38.56
C ASP A 10 2.46 -49.48 -38.66
N LYS A 11 1.81 -48.73 -37.75
CA LYS A 11 0.39 -48.33 -37.84
C LYS A 11 0.14 -47.00 -37.11
N ALA A 12 0.48 -45.86 -37.71
CA ALA A 12 -0.21 -44.58 -37.44
C ALA A 12 0.26 -43.39 -38.29
N MET A 13 1.34 -43.51 -39.09
CA MET A 13 1.88 -42.40 -39.88
C MET A 13 1.46 -42.39 -41.35
N VAL A 14 0.37 -43.09 -41.75
CA VAL A 14 -0.18 -43.06 -43.12
C VAL A 14 -1.72 -43.17 -43.15
N PHE A 15 -2.45 -42.79 -42.08
CA PHE A 15 -3.93 -42.93 -42.08
C PHE A 15 -4.73 -41.70 -41.66
N LEU A 16 -4.21 -40.48 -41.87
CA LEU A 16 -5.02 -39.25 -41.76
C LEU A 16 -4.65 -38.21 -42.82
N GLN A 17 -4.51 -38.64 -44.08
CA GLN A 17 -4.50 -37.72 -45.22
C GLN A 17 -5.58 -37.99 -46.27
N GLN A 18 -6.54 -38.88 -46.00
CA GLN A 18 -7.74 -39.07 -46.82
C GLN A 18 -8.94 -39.45 -45.96
N LYS A 19 -9.56 -38.45 -45.34
CA LYS A 19 -11.01 -38.37 -45.13
C LYS A 19 -11.37 -36.93 -44.79
N ALA A 20 -11.39 -36.09 -45.82
CA ALA A 20 -12.35 -35.01 -45.85
C ALA A 20 -13.77 -35.62 -45.84
N HIS A 21 -14.72 -34.86 -45.30
CA HIS A 21 -16.16 -35.13 -45.20
C HIS A 21 -16.63 -35.93 -43.96
N SER A 22 -16.54 -35.31 -42.78
CA SER A 22 -17.77 -35.09 -42.01
C SER A 22 -17.69 -33.72 -41.32
N ALA A 23 -18.62 -32.83 -41.68
CA ALA A 23 -18.81 -31.58 -41.01
C ALA A 23 -19.48 -31.86 -39.65
N LEU A 24 -18.67 -32.09 -38.60
CA LEU A 24 -19.14 -31.98 -37.23
C LEU A 24 -18.96 -30.53 -36.79
N TYR A 25 -20.01 -29.77 -37.02
CA TYR A 25 -20.21 -28.41 -36.56
C TYR A 25 -20.16 -28.41 -35.02
N ILE A 26 -18.97 -28.16 -34.46
CA ILE A 26 -18.85 -27.81 -33.04
C ILE A 26 -19.40 -26.38 -32.94
N PRO A 27 -20.51 -26.12 -32.21
CA PRO A 27 -21.04 -24.78 -32.11
C PRO A 27 -19.96 -23.88 -31.50
N LYS A 28 -19.61 -22.77 -32.17
CA LYS A 28 -18.67 -21.75 -31.66
C LYS A 28 -19.02 -21.29 -30.23
N GLN A 29 -20.25 -21.49 -29.78
CA GLN A 29 -20.68 -21.25 -28.41
C GLN A 29 -20.01 -22.13 -27.35
N LYS A 30 -19.57 -23.37 -27.66
CA LYS A 30 -18.88 -24.23 -26.66
C LYS A 30 -17.37 -24.00 -26.55
N LEU A 31 -16.74 -23.36 -27.54
CA LEU A 31 -15.37 -22.83 -27.39
C LEU A 31 -15.37 -21.41 -26.80
N TYR A 32 -16.42 -20.62 -27.02
CA TYR A 32 -16.61 -19.31 -26.40
C TYR A 32 -17.05 -19.37 -24.92
N MET A 33 -17.63 -20.48 -24.47
CA MET A 33 -18.05 -20.66 -23.07
C MET A 33 -16.92 -21.13 -22.13
N ALA A 34 -15.73 -21.43 -22.67
CA ALA A 34 -14.54 -21.78 -21.87
C ALA A 34 -13.53 -20.63 -21.74
N MET A 35 -13.84 -19.44 -22.26
CA MET A 35 -12.94 -18.28 -22.27
C MET A 35 -13.50 -17.04 -21.55
N SER A 36 -14.52 -17.20 -20.69
CA SER A 36 -15.13 -16.05 -19.99
C SER A 36 -15.56 -16.37 -18.56
N ASN A 37 -14.74 -17.09 -17.79
CA ASN A 37 -14.95 -17.18 -16.35
C ASN A 37 -13.66 -17.47 -15.54
N THR A 38 -12.62 -16.69 -15.79
CA THR A 38 -11.53 -16.53 -14.82
C THR A 38 -11.59 -15.09 -14.35
N ASN A 39 -12.38 -14.80 -13.32
CA ASN A 39 -12.21 -13.55 -12.58
C ASN A 39 -10.79 -13.61 -11.99
N SER A 40 -9.82 -12.97 -12.65
CA SER A 40 -8.48 -12.84 -12.11
C SER A 40 -8.58 -12.28 -10.69
N PRO A 41 -7.79 -12.77 -9.73
CA PRO A 41 -7.78 -12.21 -8.38
C PRO A 41 -7.58 -10.70 -8.44
N LYS A 42 -8.29 -9.93 -7.61
CA LYS A 42 -8.22 -8.46 -7.67
C LYS A 42 -6.79 -7.93 -7.44
N VAL A 43 -6.00 -8.63 -6.63
CA VAL A 43 -4.58 -8.32 -6.45
C VAL A 43 -3.75 -8.46 -7.73
N GLN A 44 -4.08 -9.44 -8.60
CA GLN A 44 -3.47 -9.57 -9.92
C GLN A 44 -3.91 -8.41 -10.84
N LEU A 45 -5.21 -8.07 -10.83
CA LEU A 45 -5.73 -6.94 -11.61
C LEU A 45 -5.07 -5.62 -11.18
N LEU A 46 -4.83 -5.45 -9.88
CA LEU A 46 -4.11 -4.29 -9.33
C LEU A 46 -2.68 -4.26 -9.85
N TYR A 47 -1.96 -5.37 -9.76
CA TYR A 47 -0.61 -5.49 -10.32
C TYR A 47 -0.55 -5.15 -11.81
N ASP A 48 -1.43 -5.73 -12.63
CA ASP A 48 -1.47 -5.50 -14.08
C ASP A 48 -1.76 -4.02 -14.41
N LEU A 49 -2.64 -3.40 -13.62
CA LEU A 49 -2.96 -1.98 -13.76
C LEU A 49 -1.79 -1.08 -13.33
N CYS A 50 -1.10 -1.39 -12.24
CA CYS A 50 0.09 -0.68 -11.80
C CYS A 50 1.20 -0.78 -12.86
N LYS A 51 1.47 -1.99 -13.37
CA LYS A 51 2.48 -2.25 -14.41
C LYS A 51 2.23 -1.47 -15.71
N SER A 52 0.98 -1.32 -16.10
CA SER A 52 0.61 -0.53 -17.30
C SER A 52 0.53 0.98 -17.05
N THR A 53 0.47 1.42 -15.78
CA THR A 53 0.30 2.82 -15.39
C THR A 53 1.61 3.51 -15.03
N PHE A 54 2.52 2.80 -14.36
CA PHE A 54 3.73 3.38 -13.77
C PHE A 54 5.00 3.05 -14.57
N THR A 55 5.91 4.01 -14.56
CA THR A 55 7.28 3.93 -15.06
C THR A 55 8.25 4.22 -13.90
N PRO A 56 9.56 3.96 -14.04
CA PRO A 56 10.54 4.32 -13.01
C PRO A 56 10.56 5.82 -12.65
N SER A 57 10.04 6.67 -13.54
CA SER A 57 9.90 8.11 -13.32
C SER A 57 8.54 8.53 -12.74
N GLY A 58 7.66 7.58 -12.39
CA GLY A 58 6.29 7.81 -11.92
C GLY A 58 5.22 7.55 -13.00
N LEU A 59 4.15 8.34 -13.01
CA LEU A 59 3.00 8.15 -13.92
C LEU A 59 3.39 8.24 -15.40
N SER A 60 2.98 7.24 -16.20
CA SER A 60 3.30 7.16 -17.64
C SER A 60 2.50 8.12 -18.53
N SER A 61 1.41 8.70 -18.04
CA SER A 61 0.49 9.54 -18.83
C SER A 61 -0.23 10.58 -17.96
N ALA A 62 -1.05 11.44 -18.57
CA ALA A 62 -1.77 12.50 -17.86
C ALA A 62 -2.50 11.96 -16.61
N PRO A 63 -2.31 12.56 -15.43
CA PRO A 63 -2.58 11.92 -14.15
C PRO A 63 -4.04 11.55 -13.90
N SER A 64 -5.01 12.25 -14.52
CA SER A 64 -6.42 12.12 -14.15
C SER A 64 -7.06 10.76 -14.46
N GLN A 65 -6.82 10.18 -15.64
CA GLN A 65 -7.44 8.91 -16.01
C GLN A 65 -6.84 7.69 -15.30
N PRO A 66 -5.51 7.53 -15.22
CA PRO A 66 -4.92 6.37 -14.56
C PRO A 66 -5.17 6.37 -13.04
N VAL A 67 -5.09 7.54 -12.40
CA VAL A 67 -5.40 7.69 -10.95
C VAL A 67 -6.83 7.24 -10.68
N HIS A 68 -7.81 7.72 -11.45
CA HIS A 68 -9.22 7.33 -11.25
C HIS A 68 -9.43 5.82 -11.40
N LYS A 69 -8.79 5.19 -12.39
CA LYS A 69 -8.87 3.73 -12.59
C LYS A 69 -8.27 2.95 -11.41
N LEU A 70 -7.11 3.38 -10.92
CA LEU A 70 -6.46 2.77 -9.76
C LEU A 70 -7.32 2.91 -8.50
N CYS A 71 -7.82 4.11 -8.20
CA CYS A 71 -8.72 4.32 -7.07
C CYS A 71 -9.98 3.47 -7.18
N SER A 72 -10.61 3.45 -8.37
CA SER A 72 -11.82 2.65 -8.60
C SER A 72 -11.58 1.17 -8.34
N LEU A 73 -10.41 0.63 -8.74
CA LEU A 73 -10.07 -0.76 -8.49
C LEU A 73 -9.76 -1.01 -7.00
N LEU A 74 -8.92 -0.18 -6.38
CA LEU A 74 -8.56 -0.25 -4.96
C LEU A 74 -9.79 -0.17 -4.04
N ASP A 75 -10.78 0.65 -4.40
CA ASP A 75 -12.04 0.79 -3.66
C ASP A 75 -12.87 -0.51 -3.64
N THR A 76 -12.64 -1.42 -4.58
CA THR A 76 -13.28 -2.74 -4.59
C THR A 76 -12.53 -3.80 -3.81
N ILE A 77 -11.28 -3.56 -3.40
CA ILE A 77 -10.44 -4.55 -2.72
C ILE A 77 -10.89 -4.70 -1.27
N VAL A 78 -11.11 -5.95 -0.85
CA VAL A 78 -11.45 -6.32 0.53
C VAL A 78 -10.29 -7.10 1.17
N PRO A 79 -10.25 -7.25 2.51
CA PRO A 79 -9.15 -7.96 3.19
C PRO A 79 -8.85 -9.36 2.61
N ALA A 80 -9.90 -10.13 2.28
CA ALA A 80 -9.76 -11.48 1.74
C ALA A 80 -9.06 -11.52 0.36
N ASP A 81 -9.19 -10.47 -0.46
CA ASP A 81 -8.55 -10.39 -1.78
C ASP A 81 -7.02 -10.34 -1.69
N VAL A 82 -6.49 -9.96 -0.52
CA VAL A 82 -5.05 -9.85 -0.23
C VAL A 82 -4.61 -10.80 0.89
N GLY A 83 -5.40 -11.83 1.18
CA GLY A 83 -5.03 -12.88 2.14
C GLY A 83 -5.15 -12.49 3.61
N LEU A 84 -5.75 -11.35 3.93
CA LEU A 84 -6.03 -10.96 5.31
C LEU A 84 -7.38 -11.52 5.76
N LYS A 85 -7.42 -11.98 7.01
CA LYS A 85 -8.67 -12.26 7.71
C LYS A 85 -9.15 -10.96 8.33
N GLU A 86 -10.45 -10.69 8.24
CA GLU A 86 -11.03 -9.59 9.00
C GLU A 86 -10.94 -9.94 10.49
N GLU A 87 -10.12 -9.19 11.24
CA GLU A 87 -10.11 -9.33 12.70
C GLU A 87 -11.44 -8.82 13.23
N SER A 88 -12.24 -9.72 13.82
CA SER A 88 -13.53 -9.34 14.36
C SER A 88 -13.34 -8.30 15.48
N PRO A 89 -14.06 -7.17 15.49
CA PRO A 89 -13.95 -6.15 16.54
C PRO A 89 -14.32 -6.68 17.94
N ASN A 90 -14.89 -7.89 18.03
CA ASN A 90 -15.25 -8.55 19.28
C ASN A 90 -14.14 -9.43 19.87
N ASP A 91 -12.99 -9.59 19.21
CA ASP A 91 -11.86 -10.31 19.83
C ASP A 91 -11.18 -9.48 20.95
N ASP A 92 -11.60 -8.22 21.11
CA ASP A 92 -11.30 -7.41 22.29
C ASP A 92 -12.20 -7.75 23.50
N ARG A 93 -13.22 -8.62 23.32
CA ARG A 93 -14.07 -9.19 24.39
C ARG A 93 -13.75 -10.66 24.67
N GLY A 94 -12.48 -10.97 24.84
CA GLY A 94 -11.93 -12.03 25.70
C GLY A 94 -12.57 -13.41 25.66
N HIS A 95 -11.89 -14.37 25.02
CA HIS A 95 -11.78 -15.75 25.52
C HIS A 95 -10.44 -16.37 25.11
N GLY A 96 -9.37 -15.94 25.80
CA GLY A 96 -8.20 -16.77 26.06
C GLY A 96 -8.26 -17.19 27.53
N ILE A 97 -8.81 -18.37 27.80
CA ILE A 97 -8.72 -18.99 29.12
C ILE A 97 -7.21 -19.27 29.31
N PHE A 98 -6.59 -18.70 30.34
CA PHE A 98 -5.15 -18.70 30.67
C PHE A 98 -4.25 -17.73 29.88
N GLY A 99 -3.86 -16.60 30.50
CA GLY A 99 -2.70 -15.83 30.05
C GLY A 99 -2.60 -14.42 30.60
N LEU A 100 -1.77 -14.24 31.63
CA LEU A 100 -1.16 -12.96 32.02
C LEU A 100 -0.70 -12.16 30.78
N ASN A 101 -1.01 -10.86 30.75
CA ASN A 101 -0.32 -9.76 30.02
C ASN A 101 -1.24 -8.88 29.16
N ARG A 102 -2.03 -8.02 29.82
CA ARG A 102 -2.57 -6.79 29.19
C ARG A 102 -1.45 -5.90 28.63
N VAL A 103 -0.27 -5.92 29.24
CA VAL A 103 0.91 -5.10 28.89
C VAL A 103 1.54 -5.53 27.55
N ALA A 104 1.45 -6.81 27.16
CA ALA A 104 2.04 -7.32 25.92
C ALA A 104 1.24 -6.97 24.65
N ARG A 105 -0.02 -6.53 24.78
CA ARG A 105 -0.89 -6.19 23.64
C ARG A 105 -0.61 -4.81 23.05
N TRP A 106 -0.15 -3.87 23.88
CA TRP A 106 0.18 -2.50 23.47
C TRP A 106 1.59 -2.35 22.87
N ALA A 107 2.37 -3.44 22.90
CA ALA A 107 3.75 -3.48 22.43
C ALA A 107 3.93 -4.35 21.17
N GLN A 108 2.84 -4.69 20.49
CA GLN A 108 2.93 -5.41 19.21
C GLN A 108 3.49 -4.45 18.15
N PRO A 109 4.54 -4.83 17.41
CA PRO A 109 5.03 -4.01 16.30
C PRO A 109 4.07 -4.04 15.12
N ILE A 110 4.12 -3.00 14.30
CA ILE A 110 3.44 -2.96 12.99
C ILE A 110 3.99 -4.12 12.15
N THR A 111 3.11 -4.81 11.44
CA THR A 111 3.52 -5.87 10.51
C THR A 111 3.53 -5.31 9.09
N TYR A 112 4.68 -5.35 8.44
CA TYR A 112 4.85 -5.00 7.03
C TYR A 112 4.77 -6.26 6.17
N VAL A 113 3.84 -6.32 5.23
CA VAL A 113 3.67 -7.41 4.29
C VAL A 113 3.99 -6.89 2.89
N ASP A 114 5.12 -7.32 2.35
CA ASP A 114 5.46 -7.09 0.94
C ASP A 114 4.59 -7.96 0.03
N ILE A 115 4.00 -7.34 -0.99
CA ILE A 115 3.22 -8.03 -2.03
C ILE A 115 4.02 -8.08 -3.33
N HIS A 116 4.60 -6.94 -3.72
CA HIS A 116 5.40 -6.80 -4.93
C HIS A 116 6.24 -5.53 -4.89
N GLU A 117 7.49 -5.64 -5.34
CA GLU A 117 8.40 -4.51 -5.53
C GLU A 117 9.10 -4.60 -6.90
N CYS A 118 9.17 -3.46 -7.59
CA CYS A 118 9.97 -3.26 -8.80
C CYS A 118 10.41 -1.79 -8.92
N ASP A 119 11.22 -1.44 -9.93
CA ASP A 119 11.72 -0.07 -10.10
C ASP A 119 10.61 0.99 -10.31
N SER A 120 9.42 0.58 -10.73
CA SER A 120 8.31 1.50 -11.05
C SER A 120 7.32 1.69 -9.91
N PHE A 121 7.09 0.67 -9.07
CA PHE A 121 6.13 0.74 -7.96
C PHE A 121 6.34 -0.37 -6.92
N THR A 122 5.82 -0.12 -5.72
CA THR A 122 5.72 -1.09 -4.62
C THR A 122 4.25 -1.26 -4.24
N MET A 123 3.83 -2.50 -3.98
CA MET A 123 2.56 -2.86 -3.36
C MET A 123 2.85 -3.50 -2.01
N CYS A 124 2.32 -2.95 -0.93
CA CYS A 124 2.56 -3.47 0.41
C CYS A 124 1.35 -3.26 1.33
N ILE A 125 1.30 -4.00 2.44
CA ILE A 125 0.30 -3.82 3.49
C ILE A 125 0.99 -3.57 4.82
N PHE A 126 0.49 -2.57 5.54
CA PHE A 126 0.80 -2.36 6.94
C PHE A 126 -0.38 -2.83 7.80
N CYS A 127 -0.16 -3.82 8.66
CA CYS A 127 -1.12 -4.23 9.69
C CYS A 127 -0.72 -3.61 11.02
N PHE A 128 -1.60 -2.77 11.55
CA PHE A 128 -1.38 -2.01 12.77
C PHE A 128 -2.16 -2.63 13.93
N PRO A 129 -1.49 -2.90 15.07
CA PRO A 129 -2.20 -3.03 16.34
C PRO A 129 -2.74 -1.67 16.79
N THR A 130 -3.72 -1.68 17.68
CA THR A 130 -4.26 -0.46 18.29
C THR A 130 -3.15 0.44 18.83
N SER A 131 -3.26 1.74 18.57
CA SER A 131 -2.33 2.78 19.02
C SER A 131 -0.93 2.74 18.40
N ALA A 132 -0.64 1.80 17.49
CA ALA A 132 0.61 1.84 16.74
C ALA A 132 0.66 3.05 15.79
N VAL A 133 1.87 3.57 15.59
CA VAL A 133 2.11 4.81 14.86
C VAL A 133 3.16 4.59 13.78
N ILE A 134 2.88 5.06 12.56
CA ILE A 134 3.95 5.44 11.63
C ILE A 134 4.12 6.96 11.81
N PRO A 135 5.29 7.41 12.31
CA PRO A 135 5.56 8.82 12.57
C PRO A 135 5.39 9.68 11.32
N LEU A 136 5.32 11.00 11.51
CA LEU A 136 5.20 11.93 10.40
C LEU A 136 6.42 11.79 9.47
N HIS A 137 6.16 11.47 8.21
CA HIS A 137 7.19 11.23 7.21
C HIS A 137 6.76 11.73 5.84
N ASP A 138 7.72 11.92 4.92
CA ASP A 138 7.48 12.36 3.54
C ASP A 138 7.62 11.23 2.50
N HIS A 139 7.13 11.53 1.30
CA HIS A 139 7.21 10.63 0.13
C HIS A 139 7.79 11.41 -1.07
N PRO A 140 9.11 11.69 -1.09
CA PRO A 140 9.73 12.64 -2.02
C PRO A 140 9.63 12.18 -3.47
N GLY A 141 8.92 12.97 -4.30
CA GLY A 141 8.76 12.68 -5.72
C GLY A 141 7.77 11.55 -6.03
N MET A 142 7.02 11.07 -5.03
CA MET A 142 6.17 9.89 -5.14
C MET A 142 4.69 10.26 -5.20
N THR A 143 3.91 9.40 -5.84
CA THR A 143 2.44 9.34 -5.73
C THR A 143 2.09 8.07 -4.99
N VAL A 144 1.29 8.17 -3.94
CA VAL A 144 0.92 7.00 -3.11
C VAL A 144 -0.59 6.89 -3.01
N PHE A 145 -1.09 5.68 -3.25
CA PHE A 145 -2.49 5.32 -3.08
C PHE A 145 -2.62 4.48 -1.82
N SER A 146 -3.48 4.91 -0.90
CA SER A 146 -3.64 4.27 0.41
C SER A 146 -5.10 3.89 0.64
N LYS A 147 -5.33 2.61 0.93
CA LYS A 147 -6.66 2.05 1.21
C LYS A 147 -6.70 1.37 2.57
N VAL A 148 -7.51 1.89 3.49
CA VAL A 148 -7.83 1.18 4.74
C VAL A 148 -8.73 -0.02 4.40
N LEU A 149 -8.24 -1.22 4.65
CA LEU A 149 -8.92 -2.48 4.32
C LEU A 149 -9.93 -2.89 5.39
N TYR A 150 -9.59 -2.70 6.66
CA TYR A 150 -10.47 -2.88 7.82
C TYR A 150 -10.03 -1.96 8.97
N GLY A 151 -10.90 -1.78 9.97
CA GLY A 151 -10.61 -0.99 11.17
C GLY A 151 -10.61 0.52 10.92
N SER A 152 -10.01 1.25 11.86
CA SER A 152 -9.96 2.72 11.88
C SER A 152 -8.54 3.24 12.05
N MET A 153 -8.16 4.18 11.18
CA MET A 153 -6.86 4.84 11.14
C MET A 153 -7.06 6.35 11.31
N PHE A 154 -6.40 6.96 12.29
CA PHE A 154 -6.26 8.41 12.35
C PHE A 154 -5.12 8.84 11.42
N VAL A 155 -5.40 9.82 10.56
CA VAL A 155 -4.44 10.37 9.61
C VAL A 155 -4.32 11.86 9.83
N LYS A 156 -3.09 12.31 10.07
CA LYS A 156 -2.72 13.72 10.02
C LYS A 156 -1.73 13.94 8.88
N ALA A 157 -2.06 14.83 7.96
CA ALA A 157 -1.29 15.03 6.74
C ALA A 157 -1.09 16.52 6.42
N TYR A 158 0.03 16.82 5.79
CA TYR A 158 0.49 18.16 5.46
C TYR A 158 1.09 18.20 4.05
N ASP A 159 1.06 19.38 3.44
CA ASP A 159 1.86 19.72 2.27
C ASP A 159 2.79 20.88 2.62
N TRP A 160 3.99 20.91 2.03
CA TRP A 160 4.88 22.05 2.19
C TRP A 160 4.25 23.34 1.67
N VAL A 161 4.44 24.45 2.38
CA VAL A 161 4.11 25.78 1.87
C VAL A 161 5.12 26.17 0.79
N GLU A 162 4.62 26.64 -0.36
CA GLU A 162 5.42 27.12 -1.47
C GLU A 162 5.15 28.61 -1.75
N PRO A 163 6.18 29.44 -1.99
CA PRO A 163 7.61 29.10 -1.94
C PRO A 163 8.06 28.68 -0.52
N ALA A 164 9.08 27.81 -0.45
CA ALA A 164 9.58 27.26 0.81
C ALA A 164 9.82 28.34 1.87
N CYS A 165 9.12 28.23 3.00
CA CYS A 165 9.31 29.07 4.17
C CYS A 165 10.08 28.29 5.24
N ILE A 166 11.34 28.67 5.45
CA ILE A 166 12.29 27.99 6.33
C ILE A 166 12.74 28.96 7.42
N LYS A 167 12.78 28.51 8.67
CA LYS A 167 13.42 29.24 9.76
C LYS A 167 14.66 28.47 10.20
N GLU A 168 15.78 29.18 10.17
CA GLU A 168 17.04 28.74 10.74
C GLU A 168 17.27 29.56 12.02
N SER A 169 17.48 28.88 13.14
CA SER A 169 17.92 29.57 14.35
C SER A 169 19.42 29.82 14.24
N GLN A 170 19.84 31.02 14.62
CA GLN A 170 21.25 31.37 14.77
C GLN A 170 21.83 30.83 16.09
N GLU A 171 20.98 30.30 16.98
CA GLU A 171 21.41 29.71 18.24
C GLU A 171 21.91 28.27 18.04
N PRO A 172 23.08 27.91 18.62
CA PRO A 172 23.60 26.56 18.55
C PRO A 172 22.60 25.53 19.11
N GLY A 173 22.28 24.50 18.34
CA GLY A 173 21.44 23.37 18.77
C GLY A 173 19.95 23.49 18.43
N CYS A 174 19.50 24.59 17.84
CA CYS A 174 18.13 24.69 17.33
C CYS A 174 18.02 24.10 15.91
N PRO A 175 17.06 23.20 15.63
CA PRO A 175 16.92 22.58 14.32
C PRO A 175 16.40 23.58 13.27
N GLN A 176 16.77 23.35 12.01
CA GLN A 176 16.11 23.99 10.88
C GLN A 176 14.66 23.50 10.80
N VAL A 177 13.72 24.42 10.61
CA VAL A 177 12.29 24.09 10.50
C VAL A 177 11.69 24.64 9.22
N ARG A 178 10.78 23.89 8.62
CA ARG A 178 10.05 24.28 7.40
C ARG A 178 8.54 24.34 7.65
N LEU A 179 7.87 25.34 7.09
CA LEU A 179 6.43 25.53 7.23
C LEU A 179 5.65 24.56 6.33
N ALA A 180 4.69 23.85 6.92
CA ALA A 180 3.75 22.98 6.24
C ALA A 180 2.30 23.38 6.55
N ARG A 181 1.40 23.17 5.60
CA ARG A 181 -0.04 23.42 5.72
C ARG A 181 -0.77 22.11 5.93
N LEU A 182 -1.69 22.07 6.89
CA LEU A 182 -2.55 20.94 7.18
C LEU A 182 -3.50 20.64 6.00
N VAL A 183 -3.55 19.37 5.61
CA VAL A 183 -4.36 18.86 4.50
C VAL A 183 -5.42 17.88 5.00
N ALA A 184 -5.06 17.03 5.97
CA ALA A 184 -5.97 16.11 6.60
C ALA A 184 -5.71 16.03 8.10
N ASP A 185 -6.80 15.96 8.87
CA ASP A 185 -6.81 15.71 10.31
C ASP A 185 -8.15 15.02 10.61
N LYS A 186 -8.18 13.70 10.39
CA LYS A 186 -9.43 12.92 10.43
C LYS A 186 -9.17 11.45 10.68
N VAL A 187 -10.22 10.75 11.10
CA VAL A 187 -10.25 9.29 11.17
C VAL A 187 -10.83 8.73 9.86
N LEU A 188 -10.13 7.77 9.27
CA LEU A 188 -10.58 6.94 8.17
C LEU A 188 -11.02 5.58 8.73
N THR A 189 -12.28 5.21 8.52
CA THR A 189 -12.84 3.93 8.98
C THR A 189 -13.32 3.12 7.78
N ALA A 190 -12.91 1.85 7.70
CA ALA A 190 -13.40 0.96 6.65
C ALA A 190 -14.91 0.66 6.82
N PRO A 191 -15.69 0.58 5.74
CA PRO A 191 -15.29 0.82 4.36
C PRO A 191 -15.14 2.33 4.06
N CYS A 192 -13.97 2.74 3.55
CA CYS A 192 -13.71 4.08 3.02
C CYS A 192 -13.10 4.00 1.63
N GLY A 193 -13.19 5.09 0.87
CA GLY A 193 -12.49 5.22 -0.41
C GLY A 193 -10.97 5.32 -0.24
N THR A 194 -10.26 5.16 -1.35
CA THR A 194 -8.81 5.26 -1.48
C THR A 194 -8.38 6.72 -1.35
N SER A 195 -7.36 6.97 -0.54
CA SER A 195 -6.70 8.28 -0.45
C SER A 195 -5.52 8.31 -1.41
N VAL A 196 -5.23 9.48 -1.98
CA VAL A 196 -4.09 9.66 -2.90
C VAL A 196 -3.32 10.89 -2.48
N LEU A 197 -2.01 10.74 -2.33
CA LEU A 197 -1.06 11.85 -2.24
C LEU A 197 -0.22 11.94 -3.50
N TYR A 198 0.29 13.14 -3.76
CA TYR A 198 1.16 13.48 -4.89
C TYR A 198 2.47 14.09 -4.36
N PRO A 199 3.48 14.31 -5.23
CA PRO A 199 4.78 14.82 -4.79
C PRO A 199 4.75 16.18 -4.06
N LYS A 200 3.72 16.99 -4.28
CA LYS A 200 3.60 18.34 -3.70
C LYS A 200 2.19 18.69 -3.22
N SER A 201 1.27 17.72 -3.20
CA SER A 201 -0.11 17.96 -2.83
C SER A 201 -0.80 16.70 -2.30
N GLY A 202 -1.88 16.88 -1.57
CA GLY A 202 -2.72 15.77 -1.08
C GLY A 202 -2.22 15.16 0.23
N GLY A 203 -1.27 15.82 0.90
CA GLY A 203 -0.71 15.34 2.16
C GLY A 203 0.54 14.48 1.94
N ASN A 204 1.52 15.02 1.19
CA ASN A 204 2.78 14.30 0.93
C ASN A 204 3.51 13.93 2.23
N LEU A 205 3.37 14.77 3.27
CA LEU A 205 3.78 14.44 4.61
C LEU A 205 2.59 13.90 5.38
N HIS A 206 2.71 12.73 6.01
CA HIS A 206 1.64 12.25 6.87
C HIS A 206 2.13 11.35 7.99
N CYS A 207 1.32 11.24 9.04
CA CYS A 207 1.44 10.20 10.05
C CYS A 207 0.17 9.37 10.11
N PHE A 208 0.34 8.12 10.53
CA PHE A 208 -0.73 7.17 10.77
C PHE A 208 -0.74 6.80 12.25
N THR A 209 -1.92 6.81 12.86
CA THR A 209 -2.14 6.33 14.22
C THR A 209 -3.36 5.43 14.25
N ALA A 210 -3.14 4.14 14.53
CA ALA A 210 -4.22 3.17 14.53
C ALA A 210 -5.19 3.42 15.69
N VAL A 211 -6.47 3.66 15.39
CA VAL A 211 -7.52 3.86 16.40
C VAL A 211 -8.05 2.50 16.88
N THR A 212 -8.14 1.54 15.97
CA THR A 212 -8.40 0.11 16.24
C THR A 212 -7.32 -0.71 15.55
N PRO A 213 -7.26 -2.04 15.74
CA PRO A 213 -6.50 -2.88 14.81
C PRO A 213 -7.01 -2.59 13.39
N CYS A 214 -6.10 -2.31 12.47
CA CYS A 214 -6.43 -1.96 11.09
C CYS A 214 -5.33 -2.39 10.13
N ALA A 215 -5.68 -2.50 8.85
CA ALA A 215 -4.71 -2.73 7.78
C ALA A 215 -4.85 -1.68 6.68
N VAL A 216 -3.72 -1.21 6.17
CA VAL A 216 -3.63 -0.24 5.08
C VAL A 216 -2.86 -0.88 3.93
N LEU A 217 -3.50 -0.98 2.76
CA LEU A 217 -2.85 -1.34 1.50
C LEU A 217 -2.33 -0.08 0.84
N ASP A 218 -1.02 -0.03 0.60
CA ASP A 218 -0.36 1.07 -0.10
C ASP A 218 0.18 0.62 -1.46
N VAL A 219 0.06 1.52 -2.44
CA VAL A 219 0.74 1.45 -3.73
C VAL A 219 1.59 2.71 -3.89
N LEU A 220 2.92 2.55 -3.87
CA LEU A 220 3.89 3.64 -3.94
C LEU A 220 4.50 3.69 -5.33
N ALA A 221 4.50 4.85 -6.00
CA ALA A 221 5.02 4.99 -7.35
C ALA A 221 5.75 6.34 -7.57
N PRO A 222 7.07 6.33 -7.90
CA PRO A 222 7.99 5.21 -7.78
C PRO A 222 8.24 4.82 -6.31
N PRO A 223 8.95 3.71 -6.02
CA PRO A 223 9.36 3.38 -4.65
C PRO A 223 10.41 4.36 -4.08
N TYR A 224 10.60 4.27 -2.76
CA TYR A 224 11.77 4.82 -2.09
C TYR A 224 13.06 4.24 -2.66
N ARG A 225 14.06 5.10 -2.85
CA ARG A 225 15.38 4.81 -3.43
C ARG A 225 16.36 5.88 -2.94
N GLU A 226 17.12 5.58 -1.90
CA GLU A 226 18.05 6.53 -1.28
C GLU A 226 19.14 7.00 -2.25
N ASP A 227 19.65 6.09 -3.08
CA ASP A 227 20.65 6.37 -4.13
C ASP A 227 20.18 7.38 -5.18
N LEU A 228 18.87 7.51 -5.34
CA LEU A 228 18.22 8.45 -6.25
C LEU A 228 17.59 9.65 -5.50
N GLY A 229 17.96 9.87 -4.23
CA GLY A 229 17.48 10.98 -3.42
C GLY A 229 16.04 10.83 -2.90
N ARG A 230 15.45 9.63 -3.01
CA ARG A 230 14.12 9.32 -2.47
C ARG A 230 14.23 8.54 -1.17
N LYS A 231 14.86 9.15 -0.16
CA LYS A 231 14.88 8.63 1.22
C LYS A 231 13.56 9.00 1.91
N CYS A 232 13.07 8.15 2.81
CA CYS A 232 11.99 8.52 3.71
C CYS A 232 12.57 9.40 4.82
N THR A 233 12.03 10.59 5.02
CA THR A 233 12.49 11.54 6.04
C THR A 233 11.40 11.69 7.10
N TYR A 234 11.79 11.65 8.37
CA TYR A 234 10.86 11.79 9.50
C TYR A 234 10.88 13.22 10.04
N TYR A 235 9.72 13.65 10.55
CA TYR A 235 9.53 15.01 11.04
C TYR A 235 8.75 15.05 12.35
N VAL A 236 8.93 16.11 13.12
CA VAL A 236 8.10 16.43 14.28
C VAL A 236 7.62 17.88 14.22
N PRO A 237 6.40 18.18 14.72
CA PRO A 237 5.97 19.56 14.91
C PRO A 237 6.91 20.27 15.89
N TYR A 238 7.51 21.37 15.44
CA TYR A 238 8.33 22.24 16.25
C TYR A 238 7.44 23.26 16.97
N SER A 239 7.35 23.13 18.30
CA SER A 239 6.65 24.11 19.13
C SER A 239 7.65 25.05 19.79
N THR A 240 7.54 26.35 19.51
CA THR A 240 8.36 27.42 20.11
C THR A 240 7.99 27.71 21.57
N PHE A 241 7.69 26.72 22.41
CA PHE A 241 7.29 26.96 23.81
C PHE A 241 8.50 27.33 24.69
N GLY A 242 9.07 28.49 24.42
CA GLY A 242 9.73 29.37 25.38
C GLY A 242 8.90 30.66 25.47
N ASN A 243 8.18 30.82 26.58
CA ASN A 243 7.34 31.95 26.99
C ASN A 243 5.89 31.97 26.48
N GLY A 244 4.99 31.78 27.45
CA GLY A 244 3.56 31.60 27.25
C GLY A 244 2.88 32.67 26.42
N ALA A 245 2.24 32.23 25.35
CA ALA A 245 1.10 32.88 24.76
C ALA A 245 0.13 31.77 24.34
N GLN A 246 -1.01 31.75 25.04
CA GLN A 246 -2.31 31.21 24.67
C GLN A 246 -2.33 30.18 23.52
N ILE A 247 -2.73 28.95 23.88
CA ILE A 247 -3.34 28.00 22.94
C ILE A 247 -4.53 28.74 22.30
N SER A 248 -4.32 29.30 21.12
CA SER A 248 -5.43 29.83 20.32
C SER A 248 -6.27 28.64 19.92
N ASN A 249 -7.52 28.64 20.37
CA ASN A 249 -8.52 27.60 20.20
C ASN A 249 -9.04 27.51 18.74
N GLY A 250 -8.13 27.51 17.76
CA GLY A 250 -8.40 27.38 16.33
C GLY A 250 -7.61 26.19 15.77
N LYS A 251 -8.20 25.47 14.81
CA LYS A 251 -7.49 24.42 14.07
C LYS A 251 -6.22 25.03 13.48
N GLU A 252 -5.05 24.66 14.00
CA GLU A 252 -3.77 25.14 13.48
C GLU A 252 -3.61 24.64 12.04
N GLU A 253 -3.97 25.49 11.08
CA GLU A 253 -3.90 25.21 9.65
C GLU A 253 -2.46 25.04 9.17
N TYR A 254 -1.47 25.46 9.97
CA TYR A 254 -0.05 25.41 9.64
C TYR A 254 0.76 24.86 10.80
N ALA A 255 1.86 24.19 10.49
CA ALA A 255 2.83 23.69 11.46
C ALA A 255 4.26 23.93 10.96
N TRP A 256 5.15 24.30 11.87
CA TRP A 256 6.60 24.24 11.62
C TRP A 256 7.07 22.81 11.87
N LEU A 257 7.78 22.21 10.92
CA LEU A 257 8.26 20.84 11.01
C LEU A 257 9.79 20.83 11.02
N SER A 258 10.39 20.10 11.97
CA SER A 258 11.83 19.80 11.99
C SER A 258 12.07 18.36 11.55
N GLU A 259 13.07 18.14 10.69
CA GLU A 259 13.59 16.80 10.38
C GLU A 259 14.20 16.17 11.64
N ILE A 260 13.96 14.87 11.80
CA ILE A 260 14.54 14.03 12.86
C ILE A 260 15.12 12.76 12.24
N GLU A 261 16.02 12.10 12.96
CA GLU A 261 16.42 10.74 12.61
C GLU A 261 15.24 9.77 12.76
N THR A 262 15.36 8.60 12.14
CA THR A 262 14.36 7.53 12.28
C THR A 262 14.11 7.25 13.77
N PRO A 263 12.87 7.37 14.27
CA PRO A 263 12.59 7.17 15.69
C PRO A 263 12.99 5.77 16.17
N ASP A 264 13.67 5.69 17.32
CA ASP A 264 14.14 4.41 17.90
C ASP A 264 13.00 3.43 18.22
N ASP A 265 11.80 3.95 18.46
CA ASP A 265 10.59 3.20 18.76
C ASP A 265 9.83 2.73 17.51
N LEU A 266 10.23 3.18 16.31
CA LEU A 266 9.69 2.71 15.05
C LEU A 266 10.27 1.34 14.70
N TYR A 267 9.64 0.30 15.22
CA TYR A 267 9.96 -1.08 14.88
C TYR A 267 8.81 -1.75 14.11
N MET A 268 9.12 -2.20 12.89
CA MET A 268 8.22 -3.02 12.07
C MET A 268 8.76 -4.43 11.95
N ARG A 269 7.87 -5.43 12.08
CA ARG A 269 8.21 -6.82 11.77
C ARG A 269 7.80 -7.17 10.34
N SER A 270 8.57 -8.00 9.67
CA SER A 270 8.17 -8.56 8.38
C SER A 270 7.08 -9.61 8.56
N GLY A 271 6.00 -9.50 7.80
CA GLY A 271 4.99 -10.53 7.60
C GLY A 271 5.23 -11.29 6.30
N VAL A 272 4.47 -12.37 6.10
CA VAL A 272 4.48 -13.18 4.87
C VAL A 272 3.16 -12.97 4.14
N TYR A 273 3.23 -12.65 2.86
CA TYR A 273 2.04 -12.58 2.03
C TYR A 273 1.45 -13.98 1.80
N VAL A 274 0.18 -14.15 2.17
CA VAL A 274 -0.56 -15.43 2.09
C VAL A 274 -1.82 -15.33 1.21
N GLY A 275 -1.95 -14.23 0.46
CA GLY A 275 -3.05 -14.02 -0.48
C GLY A 275 -2.82 -14.73 -1.83
N PRO A 276 -3.72 -14.50 -2.81
CA PRO A 276 -3.59 -15.05 -4.15
C PRO A 276 -2.26 -14.64 -4.81
N SER A 277 -1.54 -15.59 -5.41
CA SER A 277 -0.25 -15.31 -6.05
C SER A 277 -0.36 -14.34 -7.22
N ILE A 278 0.63 -13.45 -7.35
CA ILE A 278 0.78 -12.54 -8.48
C ILE A 278 1.72 -13.17 -9.51
N ARG A 279 1.36 -13.07 -10.78
CA ARG A 279 2.19 -13.40 -11.94
C ARG A 279 2.82 -12.12 -12.46
N VAL A 280 4.14 -12.00 -12.28
CA VAL A 280 4.97 -10.86 -12.66
C VAL A 280 5.41 -10.95 -14.13
#